data_AF-A0A4Y2VNC9-F1
#
_entry.id   AF-A0A4Y2VNC9-F1
#
_cell.length_a   1.000
_cell.length_b   1.000
_cell.length_c   1.000
_cell.angle_alpha   90.00
_cell.angle_beta   90.00
_cell.angle_gamma   90.00
#
_symmetry.space_group_name_H-M   'P 1'
#
loop_
_entity.id
_entity.type
_entity.pdbx_description
1 polymer ?
#
loop_
_entity_poly.entity_id
_entity_poly.type
_entity_poly.pdbx_seq_one_letter_code
_entity_poly.pdbx_strand_id
1 'polypeptide(L)'
;MAFLYEAKKNYLRAVAEELGIEVTEKMIKPQISKTIMASEYFEEQLVSNMLEEDEAKSKQALEEDRRKHEVEEERRNEEIEDRRRREHIEIEDRRSIEQMEFEQDGTIGKRKM
;
A
#
# COMPACT_ATOMS: atom_id res chain seq x y z
N MET A 1 -24.95 1.77 22.18
CA MET A 1 -25.05 0.93 23.40
C MET A 1 -25.43 -0.54 23.19
N ALA A 2 -25.92 -0.98 22.02
CA ALA A 2 -26.26 -2.40 21.77
C ALA A 2 -25.04 -3.35 21.74
N PHE A 3 -23.86 -2.85 21.37
CA PHE A 3 -22.64 -3.61 21.17
C PHE A 3 -22.21 -4.47 22.40
N LEU A 4 -22.26 -3.90 23.61
CA LEU A 4 -21.89 -4.64 24.83
C LEU A 4 -22.90 -5.73 25.22
N TYR A 5 -24.17 -5.60 24.81
CA TYR A 5 -25.20 -6.60 25.09
C TYR A 5 -25.05 -7.84 24.21
N GLU A 6 -24.46 -7.71 23.02
CA GLU A 6 -24.20 -8.82 22.11
C GLU A 6 -22.81 -9.44 22.33
N ALA A 7 -21.84 -8.66 22.82
CA ALA A 7 -20.46 -9.08 23.05
C ALA A 7 -20.30 -10.33 23.96
N LYS A 8 -19.29 -11.17 23.69
CA LYS A 8 -19.00 -12.36 24.52
C LYS A 8 -18.47 -11.95 25.91
N LYS A 9 -18.71 -12.80 26.93
CA LYS A 9 -18.28 -12.53 28.32
C LYS A 9 -16.78 -12.23 28.45
N ASN A 10 -15.93 -12.92 27.67
CA ASN A 10 -14.48 -12.70 27.69
C ASN A 10 -14.09 -11.32 27.15
N TYR A 11 -14.74 -10.87 26.08
CA TYR A 11 -14.52 -9.53 25.53
C TYR A 11 -14.94 -8.46 26.54
N LEU A 12 -16.08 -8.63 27.19
CA LEU A 12 -16.53 -7.71 28.24
C LEU A 12 -15.57 -7.66 29.43
N ARG A 13 -14.90 -8.77 29.78
CA ARG A 13 -13.86 -8.75 30.81
C ARG A 13 -12.63 -7.96 30.38
N ALA A 14 -12.17 -8.15 29.15
CA ALA A 14 -11.02 -7.40 28.62
C ALA A 14 -11.29 -5.88 28.62
N VAL A 15 -12.46 -5.47 28.12
CA VAL A 15 -12.87 -4.06 28.13
C VAL A 15 -12.97 -3.51 29.57
N ALA A 16 -13.52 -4.29 30.50
CA ALA A 16 -13.57 -3.87 31.90
C ALA A 16 -12.17 -3.72 32.52
N GLU A 17 -11.23 -4.62 32.20
CA GLU A 17 -9.85 -4.56 32.66
C GLU A 17 -9.11 -3.33 32.10
N GLU A 18 -9.29 -3.01 30.82
CA GLU A 18 -8.75 -1.79 30.20
C GLU A 18 -9.28 -0.50 30.86
N LEU A 19 -10.54 -0.53 31.31
CA LEU A 19 -11.17 0.57 32.05
C LEU A 19 -10.85 0.57 33.55
N GLY A 20 -10.03 -0.37 34.05
CA GLY A 20 -9.68 -0.50 35.47
C GLY A 20 -10.84 -0.97 36.36
N ILE A 21 -11.88 -1.57 35.79
CA ILE A 21 -13.06 -2.08 36.49
C ILE A 21 -12.79 -3.52 36.93
N GLU A 22 -12.84 -3.77 38.24
CA GLU A 22 -12.66 -5.11 38.78
C GLU A 22 -13.86 -6.01 38.45
N VAL A 23 -13.64 -7.05 37.64
CA VAL A 23 -14.66 -8.02 37.28
C VAL A 23 -14.33 -9.38 37.87
N THR A 24 -15.18 -9.85 38.79
CA THR A 24 -15.01 -11.18 39.40
C THR A 24 -15.55 -12.29 38.50
N GLU A 25 -15.03 -13.52 38.66
CA GLU A 25 -15.47 -14.66 37.83
C GLU A 25 -16.98 -14.93 37.91
N LYS A 26 -17.55 -14.66 39.09
CA LYS A 26 -18.95 -14.85 39.46
C LYS A 26 -19.89 -13.87 38.77
N MET A 27 -19.39 -12.73 38.27
CA MET A 27 -20.23 -11.76 37.58
C MET A 27 -20.76 -12.33 36.27
N ILE A 28 -22.05 -12.16 36.05
CA ILE A 28 -22.73 -12.57 34.80
C ILE A 28 -22.63 -11.45 33.76
N LYS A 29 -22.67 -11.83 32.48
CA LYS A 29 -22.51 -10.90 31.33
C LYS A 29 -23.29 -9.59 31.46
N PRO A 30 -24.60 -9.58 31.82
CA PRO A 30 -25.36 -8.33 31.94
C PRO A 30 -24.90 -7.41 33.08
N GLN A 31 -24.28 -7.95 34.13
CA GLN A 31 -23.72 -7.14 35.22
C GLN A 31 -22.45 -6.44 34.75
N ILE A 32 -21.57 -7.19 34.07
CA ILE A 32 -20.32 -6.66 33.51
C ILE A 32 -20.61 -5.53 32.51
N SER A 33 -21.55 -5.76 31.57
CA SER A 33 -21.91 -4.74 30.58
C SER A 33 -22.49 -3.48 31.23
N LYS A 34 -23.32 -3.62 32.28
CA LYS A 34 -23.86 -2.48 33.04
C LYS A 34 -22.76 -1.70 33.75
N THR A 35 -21.80 -2.37 34.36
CA THR A 35 -20.69 -1.69 35.06
C THR A 35 -19.81 -0.93 34.07
N ILE A 36 -19.53 -1.51 32.90
CA ILE A 36 -18.78 -0.84 31.82
C ILE A 36 -19.54 0.40 31.34
N MET A 37 -20.84 0.30 31.05
CA MET A 37 -21.64 1.44 30.60
C MET A 37 -21.82 2.53 31.67
N ALA A 38 -21.73 2.18 32.95
CA ALA A 38 -21.81 3.12 34.05
C ALA A 38 -20.47 3.81 34.34
N SER A 39 -19.38 3.39 33.69
CA SER A 39 -18.07 4.03 33.79
C SER A 39 -18.06 5.31 32.97
N GLU A 40 -17.69 6.42 33.61
CA GLU A 40 -17.53 7.74 32.99
C GLU A 40 -16.53 7.70 31.83
N TYR A 41 -15.47 6.89 31.96
CA TYR A 41 -14.40 6.78 30.97
C TYR A 41 -14.73 5.89 29.77
N PHE A 42 -15.83 5.11 29.82
CA PHE A 42 -16.14 4.19 28.75
C PHE A 42 -16.52 4.91 27.45
N GLU A 43 -17.30 5.98 27.53
CA GLU A 43 -17.70 6.73 26.34
C GLU A 43 -16.51 7.48 25.72
N GLU A 44 -15.64 8.08 26.54
CA GLU A 44 -14.43 8.76 26.09
C GLU A 44 -13.41 7.80 25.44
N GLN A 45 -13.18 6.63 26.05
CA GLN A 45 -12.30 5.62 25.45
C GLN A 45 -12.90 5.00 24.19
N LEU A 46 -14.22 4.76 24.15
CA LEU A 46 -14.87 4.24 22.96
C LEU A 46 -14.73 5.20 21.77
N VAL A 47 -14.95 6.50 22.00
CA VAL A 47 -14.79 7.53 20.96
C VAL A 47 -13.33 7.62 20.52
N SER A 48 -12.37 7.57 21.45
CA SER A 48 -10.94 7.59 21.13
C SER A 48 -10.53 6.40 20.27
N ASN A 49 -10.94 5.19 20.66
CA ASN A 49 -10.64 3.96 19.91
C ASN A 49 -11.24 3.97 18.49
N MET A 50 -12.46 4.49 18.33
CA MET A 50 -13.07 4.63 17.00
C MET A 50 -12.30 5.61 16.11
N LEU A 51 -11.84 6.73 16.66
CA LEU A 51 -11.05 7.72 15.92
C LEU A 51 -9.66 7.16 15.55
N GLU A 52 -9.00 6.43 16.45
CA GLU A 52 -7.73 5.78 16.16
C GLU A 52 -7.85 4.70 15.07
N GLU A 53 -8.91 3.88 15.10
CA GLU A 53 -9.15 2.86 14.09
C GLU A 53 -9.39 3.48 12.70
N ASP A 54 -10.14 4.59 12.65
CA ASP A 54 -10.37 5.32 11.40
C ASP A 54 -9.09 6.01 10.89
N GLU A 55 -8.27 6.56 11.79
CA GLU A 55 -6.96 7.14 11.43
C GLU A 55 -5.99 6.08 10.90
N ALA A 56 -5.96 4.89 11.53
CA ALA A 56 -5.15 3.77 11.08
C ALA A 56 -5.56 3.28 9.69
N LYS A 57 -6.87 3.15 9.43
CA LYS A 57 -7.39 2.80 8.10
C LYS A 57 -7.03 3.85 7.04
N SER A 58 -7.11 5.14 7.40
CA SER A 58 -6.74 6.24 6.49
C SER A 58 -5.25 6.19 6.12
N LYS A 59 -4.36 6.01 7.10
CA LYS A 59 -2.91 5.88 6.87
C LYS A 59 -2.59 4.68 5.98
N GLN A 60 -3.23 3.54 6.23
CA GLN A 60 -3.03 2.33 5.43
C GLN A 60 -3.47 2.52 3.98
N ALA A 61 -4.63 3.15 3.74
CA ALA A 61 -5.12 3.44 2.40
C ALA A 61 -4.16 4.35 1.63
N LEU A 62 -3.61 5.36 2.30
CA LEU A 62 -2.67 6.32 1.72
C LEU A 62 -1.32 5.66 1.37
N GLU A 63 -0.84 4.75 2.23
CA GLU A 63 0.37 3.97 1.93
C GLU A 63 0.15 2.99 0.77
N GLU A 64 -1.01 2.34 0.69
CA GLU A 64 -1.34 1.44 -0.42
C GLU A 64 -1.39 2.18 -1.76
N ASP A 65 -1.97 3.38 -1.78
CA ASP A 65 -2.03 4.24 -2.97
C ASP A 65 -0.63 4.68 -3.41
N ARG A 66 0.23 5.06 -2.45
CA ARG A 66 1.63 5.40 -2.75
C ARG A 66 2.39 4.24 -3.36
N ARG A 67 2.23 3.02 -2.83
CA ARG A 67 2.88 1.82 -3.37
C ARG A 67 2.40 1.51 -4.79
N LYS A 68 1.11 1.67 -5.08
CA LYS A 68 0.57 1.48 -6.44
C LYS A 68 1.22 2.47 -7.42
N HIS A 69 1.32 3.74 -7.03
CA HIS A 69 1.93 4.77 -7.85
C HIS A 69 3.43 4.51 -8.10
N GLU A 70 4.18 4.06 -7.08
CA GLU A 70 5.59 3.69 -7.23
C GLU A 70 5.78 2.56 -8.26
N VAL A 71 4.95 1.51 -8.19
CA VAL A 71 5.00 0.39 -9.15
C VAL A 71 4.62 0.83 -10.57
N GLU A 72 3.64 1.72 -10.73
CA GLU A 72 3.24 2.21 -12.05
C GLU A 72 4.34 3.08 -12.69
N GLU A 73 4.96 3.96 -11.92
CA GLU A 73 6.09 4.78 -12.39
C GLU A 73 7.32 3.94 -12.74
N GLU A 74 7.63 2.90 -11.95
CA GLU A 74 8.73 1.98 -12.24
C GLU A 74 8.51 1.26 -13.58
N ARG A 75 7.30 0.72 -13.80
CA ARG A 75 6.94 0.09 -15.08
C ARG A 75 7.01 1.05 -16.26
N ARG A 76 6.59 2.30 -16.06
CA ARG A 76 6.66 3.33 -17.08
C ARG A 76 8.11 3.68 -17.43
N ASN A 77 8.98 3.79 -16.43
CA ASN A 77 10.39 4.06 -16.64
C ASN A 77 11.09 2.90 -17.35
N GLU A 78 10.80 1.66 -16.97
CA GLU A 78 11.32 0.46 -17.63
C GLU A 78 10.94 0.44 -19.12
N GLU A 79 9.68 0.74 -19.46
CA GLU A 79 9.24 0.81 -20.87
C GLU A 79 9.99 1.90 -21.67
N ILE A 80 10.23 3.05 -21.05
CA ILE A 80 10.99 4.15 -21.67
C ILE A 80 12.45 3.74 -21.89
N GLU A 81 13.09 3.11 -20.91
CA GLU A 81 14.47 2.63 -21.04
C GLU A 81 14.60 1.54 -22.11
N ASP A 82 13.66 0.60 -22.16
CA ASP A 82 13.62 -0.45 -23.17
C ASP A 82 13.46 0.13 -24.58
N ARG A 83 12.57 1.11 -24.74
CA ARG A 83 12.40 1.82 -26.02
C ARG A 83 13.68 2.53 -26.44
N ARG A 84 14.31 3.28 -25.54
CA ARG A 84 15.59 3.96 -25.79
C ARG A 84 16.69 2.98 -26.19
N ARG A 85 16.74 1.81 -25.54
CA ARG A 85 17.71 0.76 -25.87
C ARG A 85 17.51 0.23 -27.28
N ARG A 86 16.26 -0.02 -27.69
CA ARG A 86 15.93 -0.46 -29.05
C ARG A 86 16.27 0.61 -30.09
N GLU A 87 15.91 1.86 -29.84
CA GLU A 87 16.23 2.99 -30.72
C GLU A 87 17.74 3.14 -30.92
N HIS A 88 18.55 2.97 -29.86
CA HIS A 88 20.01 3.03 -29.98
C HIS A 88 20.56 1.94 -30.90
N ILE A 89 20.09 0.69 -30.74
CA ILE A 89 20.49 -0.43 -31.58
C ILE A 89 20.10 -0.17 -33.05
N GLU A 90 18.88 0.29 -33.30
CA GLU A 90 18.42 0.60 -34.67
C GLU A 90 19.26 1.71 -35.33
N ILE A 91 19.67 2.72 -34.56
CA ILE A 91 20.54 3.80 -35.05
C ILE A 91 21.94 3.26 -35.39
N GLU A 92 22.52 2.41 -34.54
CA GLU A 92 23.82 1.78 -34.80
C GLU A 92 23.80 0.83 -35.99
N ASP A 93 22.74 0.02 -36.13
CA ASP A 93 22.55 -0.86 -37.27
C ASP A 93 22.42 -0.06 -38.57
N ARG A 94 21.61 1.00 -38.57
CA ARG A 94 21.46 1.89 -39.74
C ARG A 94 22.79 2.54 -40.12
N ARG A 95 23.53 3.04 -39.14
CA ARG A 95 24.85 3.66 -39.37
C ARG A 95 25.85 2.66 -39.96
N SER A 96 25.79 1.40 -39.52
CA SER A 96 26.65 0.33 -40.04
C SER A 96 26.30 -0.03 -41.48
N ILE A 97 25.00 -0.06 -41.82
CA ILE A 97 24.53 -0.27 -43.19
C ILE A 97 24.99 0.86 -44.12
N GLU A 98 24.80 2.12 -43.71
CA GLU A 98 25.24 3.29 -44.50
C GLU A 98 26.75 3.30 -44.75
N GLN A 99 27.56 2.90 -43.76
CA GLN A 99 29.02 2.77 -43.93
C GLN A 99 29.40 1.69 -44.94
N MET A 100 28.75 0.52 -44.88
CA MET A 100 28.99 -0.56 -45.84
C MET A 100 28.59 -0.16 -47.28
N GLU A 101 27.48 0.55 -47.46
CA GLU A 101 27.05 1.05 -48.77
C GLU A 101 28.05 2.08 -49.34
N PHE A 102 28.53 3.00 -48.50
CA PHE A 102 29.54 3.99 -48.90
C PHE A 102 30.87 3.35 -49.32
N GLU A 103 31.31 2.30 -48.61
CA GLU A 103 32.52 1.54 -48.97
C GLU A 103 32.37 0.77 -50.28
N GLN A 104 31.19 0.19 -50.56
CA GLN A 104 30.93 -0.51 -51.82
C GLN A 104 30.96 0.45 -53.02
N ASP A 105 30.34 1.62 -52.94
CA ASP A 105 30.34 2.62 -54.00
C ASP A 105 31.73 3.24 -54.26
N GLY A 106 32.53 3.44 -53.20
CA GLY A 106 33.92 3.91 -53.30
C GLY A 106 34.87 2.94 -54.01
N THR A 107 34.59 1.63 -54.00
CA THR A 107 35.41 0.61 -54.67
C THR A 107 35.05 0.42 -56.16
N ILE A 108 33.85 0.82 -56.59
CA ILE A 108 33.44 0.78 -58.00
C ILE A 108 34.12 1.91 -58.80
N GLY A 109 34.37 3.07 -58.17
CA GLY A 109 35.07 4.21 -58.80
C GLY A 109 36.56 4.02 -59.07
N LYS A 110 37.23 3.04 -58.43
CA LYS A 110 38.68 2.79 -58.58
C LYS A 110 39.04 1.70 -59.61
N ARG A 111 38.05 1.04 -60.23
CA ARG A 111 38.27 -0.01 -61.24
C ARG A 111 38.17 0.46 -62.70
N LYS A 112 38.08 1.77 -62.94
CA LYS A 112 38.21 2.40 -64.28
C LYS A 112 39.34 3.43 -64.28
N MET A 113 40.59 2.98 -64.28
CA MET A 113 41.73 3.69 -64.86
C MET A 113 42.70 2.67 -65.44
#